data_AF-A0A1Z8WTI9-F1
#
_entry.id   AF-A0A1Z8WTI9-F1
#
_cell.length_a   1.000
_cell.length_b   1.000
_cell.length_c   1.000
_cell.angle_alpha   90.00
_cell.angle_beta   90.00
_cell.angle_gamma   90.00
#
_symmetry.space_group_name_H-M   'P 1'
#
loop_
_entity.id
_entity.type
_entity.pdbx_description
1 polymer ?
#
loop_
_entity_poly.entity_id
_entity_poly.type
_entity_poly.pdbx_seq_one_letter_code
_entity_poly.pdbx_strand_id
1 'polypeptide(L)'
;MSYSGSSKKIRRIIADKARAQINESKDSAFLAELNFADWDAAFDHLNDRYWSGSLSKIPVSTESTRKARLGWFGHAGYIKLSNNKGLSPKEMLGVLLHEMCHHAVHEKYGHGQANGRGGRVIGHGKEWKSEMRRVGYLGKITRFSGRERFI
;
A
#
# COMPACT_ATOMS: atom_id res chain seq x y z
N MET A 1 44.13 19.64 -1.15
CA MET A 1 42.67 19.75 -1.40
C MET A 1 42.08 18.34 -1.55
N SER A 2 41.09 17.96 -0.74
CA SER A 2 40.58 16.58 -0.62
C SER A 2 39.58 16.22 -1.74
N TYR A 3 39.98 15.35 -2.66
CA TYR A 3 39.16 14.79 -3.75
C TYR A 3 38.18 13.68 -3.30
N SER A 4 37.89 13.54 -2.00
CA SER A 4 37.15 12.39 -1.47
C SER A 4 35.61 12.55 -1.44
N GLY A 5 35.08 13.77 -1.64
CA GLY A 5 33.65 14.07 -1.55
C GLY A 5 32.82 13.69 -2.79
N SER A 6 33.41 13.74 -3.99
CA SER A 6 32.70 13.48 -5.26
C SER A 6 32.40 11.99 -5.47
N SER A 7 33.36 11.12 -5.13
CA SER A 7 33.22 9.66 -5.26
C SER A 7 32.08 9.08 -4.42
N LYS A 8 31.89 9.57 -3.18
CA LYS A 8 30.81 9.10 -2.29
C LYS A 8 29.41 9.45 -2.81
N LYS A 9 29.23 10.65 -3.37
CA LYS A 9 27.95 11.07 -3.98
C LYS A 9 27.62 10.23 -5.21
N ILE A 10 28.61 9.99 -6.10
CA ILE A 10 28.43 9.16 -7.30
C ILE A 10 28.09 7.71 -6.91
N ARG A 11 28.80 7.11 -5.96
CA ARG A 11 28.50 5.75 -5.46
C ARG A 11 27.08 5.64 -4.89
N ARG A 12 26.62 6.65 -4.15
CA ARG A 12 25.25 6.68 -3.61
C ARG A 12 24.21 6.76 -4.73
N ILE A 13 24.40 7.62 -5.72
CA ILE A 13 23.49 7.74 -6.87
C ILE A 13 23.42 6.41 -7.65
N ILE A 14 24.55 5.75 -7.88
CA ILE A 14 24.59 4.44 -8.56
C ILE A 14 23.84 3.39 -7.74
N ALA A 15 24.08 3.32 -6.42
CA ALA A 15 23.39 2.39 -5.54
C ALA A 15 21.87 2.64 -5.48
N ASP A 16 21.46 3.91 -5.45
CA ASP A 16 20.04 4.27 -5.43
C ASP A 16 19.36 3.93 -6.77
N LYS A 17 20.04 4.14 -7.91
CA LYS A 17 19.55 3.69 -9.23
C LYS A 17 19.44 2.17 -9.33
N ALA A 18 20.44 1.43 -8.86
CA ALA A 18 20.41 -0.03 -8.87
C ALA A 18 19.27 -0.58 -8.00
N ARG A 19 19.03 0.03 -6.83
CA ARG A 19 17.88 -0.32 -5.96
C ARG A 19 16.55 -0.04 -6.64
N ALA A 20 16.42 1.09 -7.34
CA ALA A 20 15.21 1.42 -8.09
C ALA A 20 14.94 0.38 -9.19
N GLN A 21 15.95 0.03 -10.00
CA GLN A 21 15.82 -1.00 -11.05
C GLN A 21 15.46 -2.38 -10.49
N ILE A 22 16.05 -2.78 -9.36
CA ILE A 22 15.71 -4.04 -8.69
C ILE A 22 14.24 -4.01 -8.22
N ASN A 23 13.79 -2.90 -7.64
CA ASN A 23 12.41 -2.76 -7.18
C ASN A 23 11.42 -2.77 -8.36
N GLU A 24 11.72 -2.08 -9.46
CA GLU A 24 10.91 -2.12 -10.69
C GLU A 24 10.83 -3.53 -11.29
N SER A 25 11.93 -4.27 -11.31
CA SER A 25 11.96 -5.66 -11.80
C SER A 25 11.11 -6.58 -10.92
N LYS A 26 11.24 -6.43 -9.59
CA LYS A 26 10.44 -7.19 -8.61
C LYS A 26 8.97 -6.85 -8.64
N ASP A 27 8.61 -5.60 -8.91
CA ASP A 27 7.22 -5.18 -9.05
C ASP A 27 6.66 -5.69 -10.39
N SER A 28 7.44 -5.68 -11.47
CA SER A 28 7.02 -6.22 -12.77
C SER A 28 6.73 -7.72 -12.73
N ALA A 29 7.61 -8.53 -12.12
CA ALA A 29 7.39 -9.96 -11.95
C ALA A 29 6.13 -10.24 -11.12
N PHE A 30 5.96 -9.52 -10.01
CA PHE A 30 4.78 -9.63 -9.16
C PHE A 30 3.48 -9.27 -9.89
N LEU A 31 3.49 -8.17 -10.65
CA LEU A 31 2.31 -7.74 -11.42
C LEU A 31 1.93 -8.74 -12.51
N ALA A 32 2.88 -9.53 -13.04
CA ALA A 32 2.63 -10.56 -14.03
C ALA A 32 1.92 -11.80 -13.46
N GLU A 33 2.03 -12.04 -12.15
CA GLU A 33 1.38 -13.15 -11.46
C GLU A 33 -0.09 -12.82 -11.08
N LEU A 34 -0.48 -11.56 -11.13
CA LEU A 34 -1.80 -11.12 -10.67
C LEU A 34 -2.89 -11.31 -11.71
N ASN A 35 -3.97 -11.95 -11.30
CA ASN A 35 -5.23 -11.94 -12.03
C ASN A 35 -6.10 -10.75 -11.58
N PHE A 36 -6.17 -9.70 -12.38
CA PHE A 36 -6.98 -8.51 -12.08
C PHE A 36 -8.51 -8.70 -12.17
N ALA A 37 -8.98 -9.90 -12.53
CA ALA A 37 -10.38 -10.27 -12.40
C ALA A 37 -10.73 -10.79 -10.99
N ASP A 38 -9.74 -11.18 -10.20
CA ASP A 38 -9.91 -11.76 -8.86
C ASP A 38 -9.18 -10.93 -7.81
N TRP A 39 -9.92 -10.02 -7.19
CA TRP A 39 -9.38 -9.14 -6.14
C TRP A 39 -9.15 -9.85 -4.82
N ASP A 40 -9.81 -10.99 -4.59
CA ASP A 40 -9.54 -11.83 -3.43
C ASP A 40 -8.18 -12.50 -3.60
N ALA A 41 -7.88 -13.07 -4.75
CA ALA A 41 -6.54 -13.59 -5.02
C ALA A 41 -5.48 -12.49 -4.96
N ALA A 42 -5.76 -11.30 -5.51
CA ALA A 42 -4.84 -10.16 -5.43
C ALA A 42 -4.55 -9.75 -3.98
N PHE A 43 -5.53 -9.84 -3.07
CA PHE A 43 -5.30 -9.66 -1.64
C PHE A 43 -4.30 -10.67 -1.10
N ASP A 44 -4.42 -11.95 -1.46
CA ASP A 44 -3.53 -13.00 -0.96
C ASP A 44 -2.08 -12.77 -1.42
N HIS A 45 -1.90 -12.42 -2.69
CA HIS A 45 -0.59 -12.07 -3.24
C HIS A 45 0.02 -10.85 -2.53
N LEU A 46 -0.77 -9.80 -2.24
CA LEU A 46 -0.30 -8.64 -1.49
C LEU A 46 -0.02 -8.99 -0.01
N ASN A 47 -0.83 -9.85 0.59
CA ASN A 47 -0.68 -10.30 1.97
C ASN A 47 0.61 -11.09 2.14
N ASP A 48 0.88 -12.04 1.25
CA ASP A 48 2.13 -12.78 1.22
C ASP A 48 3.34 -11.85 1.04
N ARG A 49 3.28 -10.97 0.03
CA ARG A 49 4.39 -10.05 -0.29
C ARG A 49 4.74 -9.08 0.83
N TYR A 50 3.75 -8.46 1.46
CA TYR A 50 3.97 -7.35 2.39
C TYR A 50 3.75 -7.70 3.84
N TRP A 51 3.02 -8.76 4.16
CA TRP A 51 2.73 -9.17 5.53
C TRP A 51 3.10 -10.64 5.79
N SER A 52 3.75 -11.31 4.83
CA SER A 52 4.12 -12.74 4.96
C SER A 52 2.92 -13.62 5.31
N GLY A 53 1.75 -13.28 4.76
CA GLY A 53 0.49 -13.99 4.98
C GLY A 53 -0.13 -13.75 6.36
N SER A 54 0.37 -12.80 7.15
CA SER A 54 -0.06 -12.64 8.54
C SER A 54 -1.42 -11.95 8.70
N LEU A 55 -1.92 -11.22 7.70
CA LEU A 55 -3.23 -10.59 7.80
C LEU A 55 -4.33 -11.64 7.68
N SER A 56 -5.38 -11.52 8.50
CA SER A 56 -6.54 -12.38 8.34
C SER A 56 -7.20 -12.14 6.98
N LYS A 57 -7.61 -13.24 6.34
CA LYS A 57 -8.33 -13.18 5.07
C LYS A 57 -9.69 -12.53 5.28
N ILE A 58 -9.96 -11.51 4.48
CA ILE A 58 -11.26 -10.83 4.42
C ILE A 58 -11.73 -10.76 2.97
N PRO A 59 -13.05 -10.74 2.71
CA PRO A 59 -13.59 -10.61 1.36
C PRO A 59 -13.24 -9.25 0.75
N VAL A 60 -12.82 -9.29 -0.51
CA VAL A 60 -12.52 -8.15 -1.37
C VAL A 60 -13.43 -8.21 -2.59
N SER A 61 -14.27 -7.19 -2.75
CA SER A 61 -15.18 -7.10 -3.90
C SER A 61 -15.12 -5.73 -4.54
N THR A 62 -15.71 -5.62 -5.73
CA THR A 62 -15.89 -4.33 -6.39
C THR A 62 -17.34 -3.89 -6.31
N GLU A 63 -17.59 -2.60 -6.18
CA GLU A 63 -18.92 -2.03 -6.33
C GLU A 63 -18.86 -0.66 -7.02
N SER A 64 -19.99 -0.25 -7.60
CA SER A 64 -20.13 1.12 -8.11
C SER A 64 -20.58 2.04 -6.98
N THR A 65 -20.03 3.26 -6.92
CA THR A 65 -20.39 4.24 -5.89
C THR A 65 -20.45 5.65 -6.44
N ARG A 66 -21.37 6.46 -5.92
CA ARG A 66 -21.45 7.90 -6.19
C ARG A 66 -20.43 8.71 -5.38
N LYS A 67 -19.92 8.16 -4.27
CA LYS A 67 -18.94 8.84 -3.41
C LYS A 67 -17.59 8.97 -4.13
N ALA A 68 -16.82 10.00 -3.78
CA ALA A 68 -15.49 10.27 -4.34
C ALA A 68 -14.37 9.37 -3.78
N ARG A 69 -14.71 8.17 -3.29
CA ARG A 69 -13.74 7.20 -2.74
C ARG A 69 -13.36 6.16 -3.80
N LEU A 70 -12.10 5.73 -3.77
CA LEU A 70 -11.58 4.70 -4.67
C LEU A 70 -11.67 3.30 -4.06
N GLY A 71 -11.58 3.20 -2.73
CA GLY A 71 -11.76 1.98 -1.94
C GLY A 71 -12.19 2.32 -0.52
N TRP A 72 -12.56 1.30 0.25
CA TRP A 72 -12.67 1.39 1.71
C TRP A 72 -12.59 0.01 2.36
N PHE A 73 -11.83 -0.05 3.44
CA PHE A 73 -11.94 -1.08 4.46
C PHE A 73 -13.13 -0.79 5.39
N GLY A 74 -14.00 -1.78 5.57
CA GLY A 74 -15.07 -1.75 6.57
C GLY A 74 -14.63 -2.50 7.83
N HIS A 75 -14.83 -1.89 9.01
CA HIS A 75 -14.47 -2.50 10.30
C HIS A 75 -15.21 -3.82 10.61
N ALA A 76 -16.22 -4.19 9.82
CA ALA A 76 -16.84 -5.51 9.86
C ALA A 76 -16.01 -6.60 9.15
N GLY A 77 -14.80 -6.29 8.66
CA GLY A 77 -13.88 -7.23 8.05
C GLY A 77 -14.14 -7.45 6.56
N TYR A 78 -14.10 -6.37 5.75
CA TYR A 78 -14.17 -6.47 4.29
C TYR A 78 -13.47 -5.29 3.61
N ILE A 79 -13.09 -5.46 2.34
CA ILE A 79 -12.63 -4.37 1.47
C ILE A 79 -13.55 -4.27 0.26
N LYS A 80 -13.84 -3.04 -0.15
CA LYS A 80 -14.57 -2.76 -1.38
C LYS A 80 -13.81 -1.76 -2.24
N LEU A 81 -13.71 -2.05 -3.53
CA LEU A 81 -13.05 -1.23 -4.54
C LEU A 81 -14.06 -0.61 -5.50
N SER A 82 -13.90 0.66 -5.83
CA SER A 82 -14.81 1.39 -6.70
C SER A 82 -14.52 1.08 -8.18
N ASN A 83 -15.39 0.31 -8.84
CA ASN A 83 -15.20 -0.06 -10.26
C ASN A 83 -15.62 1.00 -11.28
N ASN A 84 -16.29 2.07 -10.85
CA ASN A 84 -16.83 3.11 -11.72
C ASN A 84 -16.03 4.44 -11.69
N LYS A 85 -14.71 4.34 -11.47
CA LYS A 85 -13.80 5.50 -11.32
C LYS A 85 -12.74 5.63 -12.41
N GLY A 86 -12.78 4.76 -13.43
CA GLY A 86 -11.84 4.80 -14.55
C GLY A 86 -10.39 4.49 -14.14
N LEU A 87 -10.20 3.74 -13.05
CA LEU A 87 -8.88 3.29 -12.62
C LEU A 87 -8.42 2.14 -13.50
N SER A 88 -7.15 2.16 -13.88
CA SER A 88 -6.48 0.98 -14.42
C SER A 88 -6.39 -0.12 -13.35
N PRO A 89 -6.20 -1.40 -13.76
CA PRO A 89 -6.02 -2.48 -12.80
C PRO A 89 -4.85 -2.27 -11.83
N LYS A 90 -3.74 -1.67 -12.29
CA LYS A 90 -2.59 -1.33 -11.44
C LYS A 90 -2.91 -0.25 -10.42
N GLU A 91 -3.66 0.77 -10.82
CA GLU A 91 -4.14 1.79 -9.90
C GLU A 91 -5.09 1.20 -8.86
N MET A 92 -5.98 0.30 -9.28
CA MET A 92 -6.92 -0.38 -8.37
C MET A 92 -6.20 -1.32 -7.40
N LEU A 93 -5.12 -1.97 -7.82
CA LEU A 93 -4.23 -2.73 -6.95
C LEU A 93 -3.55 -1.83 -5.91
N GLY A 94 -3.13 -0.63 -6.32
CA GLY A 94 -2.64 0.40 -5.40
C GLY A 94 -3.73 0.80 -4.40
N VAL A 95 -4.97 0.97 -4.82
CA VAL A 95 -6.08 1.24 -3.90
C VAL A 95 -6.32 0.06 -2.95
N LEU A 96 -6.25 -1.18 -3.43
CA LEU A 96 -6.36 -2.36 -2.57
C LEU A 96 -5.28 -2.35 -1.48
N LEU A 97 -4.03 -2.10 -1.84
CA LEU A 97 -2.93 -2.06 -0.87
C LEU A 97 -3.11 -0.94 0.18
N HIS A 98 -3.70 0.19 -0.20
CA HIS A 98 -4.11 1.24 0.74
C HIS A 98 -5.11 0.72 1.77
N GLU A 99 -6.15 0.02 1.31
CA GLU A 99 -7.19 -0.51 2.21
C GLU A 99 -6.65 -1.66 3.08
N MET A 100 -5.73 -2.47 2.56
CA MET A 100 -5.01 -3.47 3.37
C MET A 100 -4.16 -2.83 4.47
N CYS A 101 -3.62 -1.62 4.27
CA CYS A 101 -2.96 -0.88 5.35
C CYS A 101 -3.94 -0.45 6.46
N HIS A 102 -5.20 -0.13 6.14
CA HIS A 102 -6.23 0.08 7.16
C HIS A 102 -6.53 -1.22 7.91
N HIS A 103 -6.66 -2.34 7.20
CA HIS A 103 -6.87 -3.66 7.79
C HIS A 103 -5.73 -4.05 8.76
N ALA A 104 -4.48 -3.93 8.33
CA ALA A 104 -3.30 -4.23 9.15
C ALA A 104 -3.24 -3.39 10.43
N VAL A 105 -3.57 -2.09 10.34
CA VAL A 105 -3.64 -1.21 11.51
C VAL A 105 -4.80 -1.58 12.42
N HIS A 106 -5.93 -1.98 11.85
CA HIS A 106 -7.09 -2.43 12.61
C HIS A 106 -6.80 -3.71 13.39
N GLU A 107 -6.21 -4.73 12.78
CA GLU A 107 -5.83 -5.97 13.48
C GLU A 107 -4.81 -5.72 14.59
N LYS A 108 -3.80 -4.89 14.31
CA LYS A 108 -2.68 -4.71 15.23
C LYS A 108 -3.01 -3.80 16.41
N TYR A 109 -3.79 -2.74 16.18
CA TYR A 109 -4.00 -1.70 17.19
C TYR A 109 -5.47 -1.48 17.54
N GLY A 110 -6.41 -1.92 16.71
CA GLY A 110 -7.84 -1.62 16.84
C GLY A 110 -8.17 -0.17 16.47
N HIS A 111 -9.05 0.02 15.48
CA HIS A 111 -9.48 1.38 15.12
C HIS A 111 -10.20 2.05 16.28
N GLY A 112 -9.83 3.30 16.58
CA GLY A 112 -10.40 4.05 17.69
C GLY A 112 -9.90 3.59 19.06
N GLN A 113 -8.99 2.63 19.18
CA GLN A 113 -8.42 2.28 20.49
C GLN A 113 -7.39 3.31 20.96
N ALA A 114 -7.13 3.36 22.27
CA ALA A 114 -6.11 4.23 22.83
C ALA A 114 -4.72 3.83 22.33
N ASN A 115 -3.92 4.81 21.91
CA ASN A 115 -2.58 4.58 21.35
C ASN A 115 -1.46 4.55 22.42
N GLY A 116 -1.82 4.52 23.72
CA GLY A 116 -0.88 4.55 24.84
C GLY A 116 -0.14 5.89 25.04
N ARG A 117 -0.46 6.94 24.27
CA ARG A 117 0.19 8.26 24.30
C ARG A 117 -0.81 9.41 24.42
N GLY A 118 -1.98 9.13 25.02
CA GLY A 118 -3.07 10.10 25.20
C GLY A 118 -3.90 10.38 23.94
N GLY A 119 -3.75 9.59 22.86
CA GLY A 119 -4.54 9.70 21.64
C GLY A 119 -5.25 8.40 21.26
N ARG A 120 -5.92 8.40 20.10
CA ARG A 120 -6.59 7.21 19.53
C ARG A 120 -6.01 6.84 18.17
N VAL A 121 -6.09 5.57 17.82
CA VAL A 121 -5.76 5.08 16.47
C VAL A 121 -6.83 5.62 15.51
N ILE A 122 -6.41 6.45 14.55
CA ILE A 122 -7.30 7.05 13.55
C ILE A 122 -6.96 6.51 12.17
N GLY A 123 -7.96 6.47 11.27
CA GLY A 123 -7.85 5.81 9.96
C GLY A 123 -6.60 6.22 9.16
N HIS A 124 -6.32 7.52 9.05
CA HIS A 124 -5.15 8.02 8.32
C HIS A 124 -4.05 8.58 9.24
N GLY A 125 -3.90 7.95 10.41
CA GLY A 125 -3.01 8.37 11.49
C GLY A 125 -1.53 8.04 11.27
N LYS A 126 -0.75 8.12 12.35
CA LYS A 126 0.69 7.84 12.32
C LYS A 126 0.97 6.39 11.95
N GLU A 127 0.21 5.47 12.54
CA GLU A 127 0.29 4.03 12.38
C GLU A 127 0.04 3.66 10.91
N TRP A 128 -1.07 4.15 10.35
CA TRP A 128 -1.41 3.93 8.95
C TRP A 128 -0.38 4.52 7.98
N LYS A 129 0.10 5.75 8.21
CA LYS A 129 1.17 6.33 7.39
C LYS A 129 2.49 5.57 7.52
N SER A 130 2.76 4.95 8.67
CA SER A 130 3.93 4.09 8.84
C SER A 130 3.80 2.83 7.98
N GLU A 131 2.60 2.24 7.98
CA GLU A 131 2.29 1.04 7.20
C GLU A 131 2.37 1.31 5.69
N MET A 132 1.78 2.40 5.22
CA MET A 132 1.87 2.85 3.83
C MET A 132 3.35 3.02 3.40
N ARG A 133 4.21 3.63 4.23
CA ARG A 133 5.65 3.74 3.89
C ARG A 133 6.31 2.37 3.80
N ARG A 134 5.98 1.47 4.73
CA ARG A 134 6.56 0.12 4.79
C ARG A 134 6.27 -0.69 3.53
N VAL A 135 5.06 -0.56 2.98
CA VAL A 135 4.64 -1.24 1.73
C VAL A 135 5.02 -0.50 0.45
N GLY A 136 5.80 0.58 0.56
CA GLY A 136 6.45 1.24 -0.58
C GLY A 136 5.73 2.47 -1.14
N TYR A 137 4.75 3.06 -0.44
CA TYR A 137 4.26 4.38 -0.82
C TYR A 137 5.32 5.44 -0.57
N LEU A 138 5.69 6.14 -1.64
CA LEU A 138 6.72 7.17 -1.63
C LEU A 138 6.11 8.57 -1.51
N GLY A 139 6.94 9.55 -1.12
CA GLY A 139 6.54 10.96 -1.08
C GLY A 139 5.57 11.31 0.05
N LYS A 140 4.72 12.31 -0.20
CA LYS A 140 3.77 12.84 0.79
C LYS A 140 2.53 11.95 0.84
N ILE A 141 2.46 11.09 1.85
CA ILE A 141 1.30 10.23 2.10
C ILE A 141 0.15 11.05 2.70
N THR A 142 -0.98 11.06 1.98
CA THR A 142 -2.23 11.67 2.40
C THR A 142 -3.36 10.64 2.40
N ARG A 143 -4.57 11.02 2.85
CA ARG A 143 -5.76 10.16 2.75
C ARG A 143 -6.16 9.81 1.31
N PHE A 144 -5.58 10.48 0.31
CA PHE A 144 -5.85 10.28 -1.11
C PHE A 144 -4.75 9.50 -1.82
N SER A 145 -3.63 9.22 -1.13
CA SER A 145 -2.56 8.37 -1.65
C SER A 145 -3.06 6.94 -1.76
N GLY A 146 -2.81 6.24 -2.84
CA GLY A 146 -3.28 4.86 -3.02
C GLY A 146 -3.01 4.35 -4.42
N ARG A 147 -3.56 5.04 -5.42
CA ARG A 147 -3.51 4.62 -6.82
C ARG A 147 -2.10 4.61 -7.43
N GLU A 148 -1.20 5.44 -6.91
CA GLU A 148 0.11 5.72 -7.49
C GLU A 148 1.20 4.67 -7.19
N ARG A 149 0.91 3.62 -6.43
CA ARG A 149 1.94 2.69 -5.95
C ARG A 149 2.61 1.87 -7.06
N PHE A 150 1.84 1.42 -8.05
CA PHE A 150 2.29 0.47 -9.07
C PHE A 150 2.30 1.08 -10.49
N ILE A 151 2.34 2.41 -10.57
CA ILE A 151 2.38 3.16 -11.83
C ILE A 151 3.83 3.39 -12.26
#